data_AF-A0A3B8T0V6-F1
#
_entry.id   AF-A0A3B8T0V6-F1
#
_cell.length_a   1.000
_cell.length_b   1.000
_cell.length_c   1.000
_cell.angle_alpha   90.00
_cell.angle_beta   90.00
_cell.angle_gamma   90.00
#
_symmetry.space_group_name_H-M   'P 1'
#
loop_
_entity.id
_entity.type
_entity.pdbx_description
1 polymer ?
#
loop_
_entity_poly.entity_id
_entity_poly.type
_entity_poly.pdbx_seq_one_letter_code
_entity_poly.pdbx_strand_id
1 'polypeptide(L)'
;DEFSANSLLASRVDNGLRNKFGERTVYEVVSGERDALMAEITKELDDIALNELGIHVLDVRVKGIDLPPEVSNAVYARMSTEREREARDHRSRGRELAEGIEADADRQNTVIEANAYREAEQIRGEGDAIAAEIYATAYNQDPEFYAFHRSIQAYQDSFAGKEDLLVIDPESDFFRYLKDPTGK
;
A
#
# COMPACT_ATOMS: atom_id res chain seq x y z
N ASP A 1 -61.13 -19.72 32.95
CA ASP A 1 -60.50 -20.56 31.90
C ASP A 1 -59.40 -19.84 31.14
N GLU A 2 -59.65 -18.65 30.60
CA GLU A 2 -58.64 -17.87 29.85
C GLU A 2 -57.35 -17.55 30.65
N PHE A 3 -57.48 -17.20 31.94
CA PHE A 3 -56.33 -16.89 32.81
C PHE A 3 -55.41 -18.10 33.04
N SER A 4 -55.98 -19.31 33.15
CA SER A 4 -55.22 -20.54 33.35
C SER A 4 -54.49 -20.97 32.07
N ALA A 5 -55.13 -20.83 30.91
CA ALA A 5 -54.49 -21.08 29.62
C ALA A 5 -53.33 -20.12 29.37
N ASN A 6 -53.51 -18.82 29.67
CA ASN A 6 -52.46 -17.83 29.53
C ASN A 6 -51.25 -18.10 30.44
N SER A 7 -51.48 -18.49 31.70
CA SER A 7 -50.40 -18.79 32.63
C SER A 7 -49.61 -20.05 32.24
N LEU A 8 -50.27 -21.06 31.68
CA LEU A 8 -49.63 -22.29 31.20
C LEU A 8 -48.79 -22.02 29.96
N LEU A 9 -49.33 -21.26 29.00
CA LEU A 9 -48.60 -20.85 27.80
C LEU A 9 -47.37 -20.00 28.15
N ALA A 10 -47.51 -19.02 29.05
CA ALA A 10 -46.40 -18.17 29.48
C ALA A 10 -45.26 -18.98 30.12
N SER A 11 -45.58 -19.95 30.99
CA SER A 11 -44.57 -20.81 31.62
C SER A 11 -43.86 -21.72 30.62
N ARG A 12 -44.56 -22.23 29.60
CA ARG A 12 -43.94 -23.08 28.56
C ARG A 12 -43.06 -22.27 27.62
N VAL A 13 -43.50 -21.08 27.22
CA VAL A 13 -42.70 -20.14 26.41
C VAL A 13 -41.41 -19.79 27.14
N ASP A 14 -41.48 -19.46 28.43
CA ASP A 14 -40.30 -19.11 29.23
C ASP A 14 -39.29 -20.26 29.33
N ASN A 15 -39.76 -21.48 29.61
CA ASN A 15 -38.89 -22.66 29.69
C ASN A 15 -38.27 -23.04 28.33
N GLY A 16 -39.04 -22.97 27.24
CA GLY A 16 -38.55 -23.26 25.88
C GLY A 16 -37.49 -22.27 25.43
N LEU A 17 -37.73 -20.97 25.65
CA LEU A 17 -36.74 -19.92 25.37
C LEU A 17 -35.48 -20.16 26.20
N ARG A 18 -35.61 -20.39 27.50
CA ARG A 18 -34.46 -20.56 28.42
C ARG A 18 -33.58 -21.77 28.07
N ASN A 19 -34.18 -22.88 27.67
CA ASN A 19 -33.43 -24.08 27.25
C ASN A 19 -32.63 -23.82 25.95
N LYS A 20 -33.28 -23.27 24.93
CA LYS A 20 -32.62 -22.98 23.64
C LYS A 20 -31.54 -21.91 23.76
N PHE A 21 -31.69 -20.94 24.66
CA PHE A 21 -30.67 -19.95 24.96
C PHE A 21 -29.51 -20.51 25.82
N GLY A 22 -29.75 -21.55 26.61
CA GLY A 22 -28.71 -22.22 27.41
C GLY A 22 -27.75 -23.08 26.58
N GLU A 23 -28.20 -23.58 25.42
CA GLU A 23 -27.41 -24.44 24.53
C GLU A 23 -26.52 -23.68 23.54
N ARG A 24 -26.70 -22.36 23.40
CA ARG A 24 -26.01 -21.53 22.41
C ARG A 24 -25.20 -20.40 23.04
N THR A 25 -24.25 -19.87 22.27
CA THR A 25 -23.43 -18.74 22.71
C THR A 25 -24.16 -17.41 22.49
N VAL A 26 -23.89 -16.41 23.32
CA VAL A 26 -24.49 -15.06 23.21
C VAL A 26 -24.25 -14.44 21.82
N TYR A 27 -23.16 -14.81 21.15
CA TYR A 27 -22.85 -14.33 19.80
C TYR A 27 -23.88 -14.82 18.78
N GLU A 28 -24.27 -16.09 18.80
CA GLU A 28 -25.22 -16.70 17.85
C GLU A 28 -26.63 -16.09 17.99
N VAL A 29 -26.99 -15.74 19.23
CA VAL A 29 -28.28 -15.11 19.58
C VAL A 29 -28.39 -13.67 19.07
N VAL A 30 -27.26 -12.97 18.91
CA VAL A 30 -27.21 -11.54 18.59
C VAL A 30 -26.78 -11.28 17.14
N SER A 31 -26.01 -12.18 16.50
CA SER A 31 -25.32 -11.89 15.24
C SER A 31 -26.11 -12.20 13.96
N GLY A 32 -27.22 -12.94 14.03
CA GLY A 32 -28.07 -13.16 12.85
C GLY A 32 -28.96 -14.41 12.87
N GLU A 33 -28.76 -15.35 13.79
CA GLU A 33 -29.57 -16.59 13.85
C GLU A 33 -30.90 -16.41 14.63
N ARG A 34 -31.18 -15.20 15.09
CA ARG A 34 -32.37 -14.86 15.88
C ARG A 34 -33.66 -15.24 15.17
N ASP A 35 -33.78 -14.95 13.88
CA ASP A 35 -35.03 -15.16 13.15
C ASP A 35 -35.32 -16.65 12.94
N ALA A 36 -34.28 -17.43 12.64
CA ALA A 36 -34.37 -18.88 12.54
C ALA A 36 -34.74 -19.51 13.89
N LEU A 37 -34.15 -19.02 14.98
CA LEU A 37 -34.45 -19.45 16.35
C LEU A 37 -35.91 -19.16 16.73
N MET A 38 -36.40 -17.94 16.46
CA MET A 38 -37.78 -17.58 16.76
C MET A 38 -38.77 -18.42 15.95
N ALA A 39 -38.44 -18.75 14.70
CA ALA A 39 -39.27 -19.63 13.87
C ALA A 39 -39.33 -21.07 14.42
N GLU A 40 -38.20 -21.62 14.87
CA GLU A 40 -38.14 -22.96 15.49
C GLU A 40 -38.96 -23.01 16.78
N ILE A 41 -38.78 -22.01 17.66
CA ILE A 41 -39.49 -21.93 18.95
C ILE A 41 -40.99 -21.72 18.75
N THR A 42 -41.38 -20.86 17.80
CA THR A 42 -42.80 -20.63 17.50
C THR A 42 -43.48 -21.91 17.04
N LYS A 43 -42.81 -22.71 16.19
CA LYS A 43 -43.33 -23.98 15.71
C LYS A 43 -43.46 -25.02 16.83
N GLU A 44 -42.43 -25.16 17.67
CA GLU A 44 -42.45 -26.09 18.80
C GLU A 44 -43.57 -25.74 19.81
N LEU A 45 -43.79 -24.44 20.05
CA LEU A 45 -44.85 -23.97 20.94
C LEU A 45 -46.25 -24.11 20.33
N ASP A 46 -46.40 -23.90 19.01
CA ASP A 46 -47.68 -24.09 18.31
C ASP A 46 -48.11 -25.57 18.36
N ASP A 47 -47.20 -26.50 18.07
CA ASP A 47 -47.47 -27.94 18.12
C ASP A 47 -47.96 -28.39 19.52
N ILE A 48 -47.33 -27.85 20.57
CA ILE A 48 -47.69 -28.17 21.96
C ILE A 48 -49.03 -27.52 22.35
N ALA A 49 -49.23 -26.24 22.04
CA ALA A 49 -50.43 -25.50 22.37
C ALA A 49 -51.67 -26.06 21.66
N LEU A 50 -51.51 -26.54 20.43
CA LEU A 50 -52.59 -27.14 19.65
C LEU A 50 -53.02 -28.49 20.24
N ASN A 51 -52.07 -29.33 20.64
CA ASN A 51 -52.35 -30.67 21.16
C ASN A 51 -52.97 -30.66 22.57
N GLU A 52 -52.57 -29.72 23.42
CA GLU A 52 -53.01 -29.71 24.82
C GLU A 52 -54.14 -28.71 25.11
N LEU A 53 -54.19 -27.60 24.39
CA LEU A 53 -55.08 -26.47 24.67
C LEU A 53 -56.01 -26.14 23.50
N GLY A 54 -55.76 -26.69 22.30
CA GLY A 54 -56.54 -26.40 21.09
C GLY A 54 -56.35 -24.97 20.57
N ILE A 55 -55.21 -24.34 20.87
CA ILE A 55 -54.92 -22.93 20.55
C ILE A 55 -53.77 -22.86 19.54
N HIS A 56 -53.88 -21.96 18.55
CA HIS A 56 -52.81 -21.66 17.60
C HIS A 56 -51.94 -20.49 18.07
N VAL A 57 -50.63 -20.67 18.00
CA VAL A 57 -49.61 -19.65 18.29
C VAL A 57 -49.12 -19.06 16.97
N LEU A 58 -49.46 -17.79 16.71
CA LEU A 58 -49.15 -17.13 15.44
C LEU A 58 -47.71 -16.60 15.35
N ASP A 59 -47.18 -16.05 16.43
CA ASP A 59 -45.82 -15.46 16.47
C ASP A 59 -45.33 -15.33 17.92
N VAL A 60 -44.04 -15.65 18.15
CA VAL A 60 -43.36 -15.45 19.44
C VAL A 60 -42.18 -14.51 19.23
N ARG A 61 -42.18 -13.38 19.95
CA ARG A 61 -41.09 -12.40 19.90
C ARG A 61 -40.47 -12.14 21.25
N VAL A 62 -39.14 -12.18 21.29
CA VAL A 62 -38.37 -11.71 22.45
C VAL A 62 -38.33 -10.18 22.45
N LYS A 63 -38.84 -9.58 23.54
CA LYS A 63 -38.84 -8.13 23.77
C LYS A 63 -37.47 -7.59 24.18
N GLY A 64 -36.71 -8.36 24.96
CA GLY A 64 -35.36 -8.01 25.42
C GLY A 64 -34.70 -9.19 26.13
N ILE A 65 -33.37 -9.24 26.08
CA ILE A 65 -32.56 -10.21 26.83
C ILE A 65 -31.69 -9.39 27.76
N ASP A 66 -32.05 -9.37 29.04
CA ASP A 66 -31.24 -8.72 30.07
C ASP A 66 -30.28 -9.74 30.66
N LEU A 67 -28.99 -9.57 30.37
CA LEU A 67 -27.95 -10.38 30.98
C LEU A 67 -27.65 -9.84 32.39
N PRO A 68 -27.58 -10.68 33.43
CA PRO A 68 -27.22 -10.23 34.77
C PRO A 68 -25.89 -9.47 34.78
N PRO A 69 -25.78 -8.36 35.51
CA PRO A 69 -24.60 -7.49 35.49
C PRO A 69 -23.31 -8.20 35.96
N GLU A 70 -23.42 -9.31 36.72
CA GLU A 70 -22.25 -10.06 37.17
C GLU A 70 -21.52 -10.82 36.04
N VAL A 71 -22.23 -11.31 35.02
CA VAL A 71 -21.66 -12.11 33.91
C VAL A 71 -21.37 -11.28 32.66
N SER A 72 -22.02 -10.13 32.50
CA SER A 72 -21.83 -9.27 31.33
C SER A 72 -20.40 -8.71 31.24
N ASN A 73 -19.84 -8.24 32.36
CA ASN A 73 -18.51 -7.63 32.40
C ASN A 73 -17.39 -8.59 31.96
N ALA A 74 -17.44 -9.86 32.38
CA ALA A 74 -16.43 -10.86 32.02
C ALA A 74 -16.47 -11.21 30.53
N VAL A 75 -17.67 -11.28 29.94
CA VAL A 75 -17.86 -11.56 28.52
C VAL A 75 -17.43 -10.37 27.68
N TYR A 76 -17.78 -9.14 28.06
CA TYR A 76 -17.31 -7.92 27.40
C TYR A 76 -15.79 -7.77 27.45
N ALA A 77 -15.16 -8.05 28.60
CA ALA A 77 -13.71 -8.03 28.74
C ALA A 77 -13.05 -9.04 27.79
N ARG A 78 -13.55 -10.28 27.74
CA ARG A 78 -13.06 -11.31 26.81
C ARG A 78 -13.21 -10.88 25.35
N MET A 79 -14.37 -10.32 24.96
CA MET A 79 -14.59 -9.83 23.59
C MET A 79 -13.65 -8.68 23.23
N SER A 80 -13.37 -7.76 24.15
CA SER A 80 -12.40 -6.68 23.92
C SER A 80 -11.01 -7.23 23.68
N THR A 81 -10.57 -8.18 24.51
CA THR A 81 -9.25 -8.82 24.36
C THR A 81 -9.12 -9.58 23.04
N GLU A 82 -10.15 -10.33 22.63
CA GLU A 82 -10.13 -11.04 21.34
C GLU A 82 -10.08 -10.06 20.16
N ARG A 83 -10.88 -9.00 20.17
CA ARG A 83 -10.81 -7.96 19.12
C ARG A 83 -9.46 -7.25 19.09
N GLU A 84 -8.88 -6.93 20.24
CA GLU A 84 -7.56 -6.32 20.31
C GLU A 84 -6.47 -7.25 19.77
N ARG A 85 -6.59 -8.55 20.04
CA ARG A 85 -5.69 -9.57 19.52
C ARG A 85 -5.79 -9.67 18.00
N GLU A 86 -7.00 -9.78 17.46
CA GLU A 86 -7.27 -9.83 16.02
C GLU A 86 -6.76 -8.55 15.32
N ALA A 87 -7.07 -7.37 15.88
CA ALA A 87 -6.59 -6.10 15.32
C ALA A 87 -5.06 -5.99 15.37
N ARG A 88 -4.41 -6.50 16.43
CA ARG A 88 -2.95 -6.53 16.53
C ARG A 88 -2.34 -7.46 15.48
N ASP A 89 -2.94 -8.62 15.26
CA ASP A 89 -2.51 -9.58 14.25
C ASP A 89 -2.62 -9.00 12.84
N HIS A 90 -3.75 -8.38 12.49
CA HIS A 90 -3.91 -7.68 11.21
C HIS A 90 -2.91 -6.55 11.03
N ARG A 91 -2.68 -5.71 12.05
CA ARG A 91 -1.65 -4.65 12.00
C ARG A 91 -0.24 -5.22 11.88
N SER A 92 0.03 -6.39 12.46
CA SER A 92 1.33 -7.06 12.33
C SER A 92 1.56 -7.53 10.91
N ARG A 93 0.59 -8.26 10.34
CA ARG A 93 0.63 -8.72 8.95
C ARG A 93 0.72 -7.56 7.95
N GLY A 94 -0.03 -6.48 8.20
CA GLY A 94 0.04 -5.28 7.37
C GLY A 94 1.43 -4.63 7.38
N ARG A 95 2.10 -4.59 8.54
CA ARG A 95 3.47 -4.06 8.65
C ARG A 95 4.50 -4.96 7.98
N GLU A 96 4.38 -6.27 8.14
CA GLU A 96 5.27 -7.24 7.48
C GLU A 96 5.18 -7.13 5.95
N LEU A 97 3.96 -7.06 5.41
CA LEU A 97 3.75 -6.87 3.97
C LEU A 97 4.28 -5.52 3.48
N ALA A 98 4.06 -4.44 4.24
CA ALA A 98 4.56 -3.11 3.89
C ALA A 98 6.10 -3.09 3.83
N GLU A 99 6.77 -3.63 4.85
CA GLU A 99 8.24 -3.72 4.90
C GLU A 99 8.78 -4.51 3.71
N GLY A 100 8.14 -5.63 3.35
CA GLY A 100 8.53 -6.44 2.20
C GLY A 100 8.39 -5.69 0.87
N ILE A 101 7.30 -4.92 0.70
CA ILE A 101 7.07 -4.11 -0.50
C ILE A 101 8.08 -2.96 -0.59
N GLU A 102 8.35 -2.28 0.52
CA GLU A 102 9.30 -1.17 0.58
C GLU A 102 10.72 -1.64 0.27
N ALA A 103 11.15 -2.75 0.88
CA ALA A 103 12.46 -3.35 0.60
C ALA A 103 12.62 -3.83 -0.85
N ASP A 104 11.55 -4.33 -1.49
CA ASP A 104 11.58 -4.70 -2.91
C ASP A 104 11.63 -3.46 -3.81
N ALA A 105 10.83 -2.43 -3.49
CA ALA A 105 10.83 -1.17 -4.22
C ALA A 105 12.20 -0.47 -4.17
N ASP A 106 12.84 -0.41 -3.00
CA ASP A 106 14.18 0.17 -2.83
C ASP A 106 15.24 -0.59 -3.64
N ARG A 107 15.15 -1.93 -3.64
CA ARG A 107 16.04 -2.77 -4.45
C ARG A 107 15.84 -2.49 -5.94
N GLN A 108 14.59 -2.44 -6.40
CA GLN A 108 14.28 -2.16 -7.80
C GLN A 108 14.76 -0.78 -8.22
N ASN A 109 14.53 0.25 -7.38
CA ASN A 109 15.01 1.61 -7.63
C ASN A 109 16.53 1.63 -7.81
N THR A 110 17.27 1.04 -6.87
CA THR A 110 18.73 0.95 -6.93
C THR A 110 19.22 0.25 -8.21
N VAL A 111 18.56 -0.85 -8.60
CA VAL A 111 18.92 -1.60 -9.82
C VAL A 111 18.63 -0.78 -11.08
N ILE A 112 17.49 -0.08 -11.13
CA ILE A 112 17.10 0.75 -12.26
C ILE A 112 18.07 1.92 -12.41
N GLU A 113 18.38 2.63 -11.31
CA GLU A 113 19.34 3.73 -11.32
C GLU A 113 20.73 3.27 -11.75
N ALA A 114 21.21 2.13 -11.24
CA ALA A 114 22.49 1.55 -11.63
C ALA A 114 22.52 1.13 -13.11
N ASN A 115 21.43 0.58 -13.65
CA ASN A 115 21.33 0.23 -15.06
C ASN A 115 21.28 1.48 -15.94
N ALA A 116 20.48 2.48 -15.57
CA ALA A 116 20.38 3.75 -16.29
C ALA A 116 21.72 4.49 -16.31
N TYR A 117 22.45 4.51 -15.18
CA TYR A 117 23.78 5.09 -15.12
C TYR A 117 24.78 4.35 -16.02
N ARG A 118 24.77 3.01 -15.98
CA ARG A 118 25.63 2.19 -16.84
C ARG A 118 25.37 2.47 -18.32
N GLU A 119 24.10 2.51 -18.72
CA GLU A 119 23.70 2.78 -20.11
C GLU A 119 24.08 4.19 -20.53
N ALA A 120 23.89 5.19 -19.67
CA ALA A 120 24.29 6.56 -19.93
C ALA A 120 25.82 6.71 -20.13
N GLU A 121 26.63 6.07 -19.28
CA GLU A 121 28.09 6.09 -19.42
C GLU A 121 28.55 5.31 -20.67
N GLN A 122 27.87 4.22 -21.02
CA GLN A 122 28.15 3.50 -22.26
C GLN A 122 27.88 4.38 -23.49
N ILE A 123 26.70 5.01 -23.56
CA ILE A 123 26.33 5.90 -24.67
C ILE A 123 27.29 7.09 -24.75
N ARG A 124 27.69 7.67 -23.61
CA ARG A 124 28.68 8.75 -23.58
C ARG A 124 30.03 8.27 -24.09
N GLY A 125 30.51 7.11 -23.63
CA GLY A 125 31.76 6.53 -24.10
C GLY A 125 31.78 6.20 -25.59
N GLU A 126 30.65 5.69 -26.12
CA GLU A 126 30.47 5.47 -27.56
C GLU A 126 30.49 6.79 -28.34
N GLY A 127 29.83 7.84 -27.82
CA GLY A 127 29.85 9.18 -28.40
C GLY A 127 31.25 9.80 -28.42
N ASP A 128 31.98 9.69 -27.31
CA ASP A 128 33.36 10.18 -27.17
C ASP A 128 34.32 9.43 -28.11
N ALA A 129 34.14 8.11 -28.27
CA ALA A 129 34.92 7.31 -29.20
C ALA A 129 34.68 7.74 -30.66
N ILE A 130 33.42 7.92 -31.06
CA ILE A 130 33.07 8.40 -32.41
C ILE A 130 33.61 9.81 -32.63
N ALA A 131 33.49 10.72 -31.65
CA ALA A 131 34.03 12.06 -31.75
C ALA A 131 35.55 12.05 -31.93
N ALA A 132 36.25 11.26 -31.10
CA ALA A 132 37.71 11.10 -31.21
C ALA A 132 38.12 10.52 -32.57
N GLU A 133 37.40 9.54 -33.10
CA GLU A 133 37.65 8.96 -34.43
C GLU A 133 37.49 10.00 -35.55
N ILE A 134 36.41 10.80 -35.50
CA ILE A 134 36.16 11.88 -36.47
C ILE A 134 37.27 12.94 -36.37
N TYR A 135 37.65 13.34 -35.17
CA TYR A 135 38.73 14.31 -34.96
C TYR A 135 40.07 13.80 -35.46
N ALA A 136 40.42 12.55 -35.19
CA ALA A 136 41.66 11.94 -35.67
C ALA A 136 41.67 11.83 -37.21
N THR A 137 40.54 11.47 -37.81
CA THR A 137 40.38 11.41 -39.26
C THR A 137 40.53 12.79 -39.90
N ALA A 138 39.91 13.83 -39.33
CA ALA A 138 40.02 15.20 -39.80
C ALA A 138 41.45 15.75 -39.65
N TYR A 139 42.11 15.49 -38.52
CA TYR A 139 43.49 15.90 -38.27
C TYR A 139 44.48 15.28 -39.28
N ASN A 140 44.28 13.99 -39.61
CA ASN A 140 45.14 13.29 -40.56
C ASN A 140 44.99 13.76 -42.01
N GLN A 141 43.92 14.47 -42.38
CA GLN A 141 43.75 15.00 -43.74
C GLN A 141 44.67 16.19 -44.02
N ASP A 142 44.75 17.14 -43.09
CA ASP A 142 45.69 18.27 -43.13
C ASP A 142 45.96 18.77 -41.70
N PRO A 143 47.08 18.33 -41.08
CA PRO A 143 47.42 18.71 -39.70
C PRO A 143 47.63 20.21 -39.51
N GLU A 144 48.17 20.89 -40.52
CA GLU A 144 48.58 22.30 -40.44
C GLU A 144 47.35 23.22 -40.58
N PHE A 145 46.46 22.91 -41.52
CA PHE A 145 45.18 23.60 -41.67
C PHE A 145 44.24 23.39 -40.47
N TYR A 146 44.18 22.17 -39.92
CA TYR A 146 43.35 21.87 -38.76
C TYR A 146 43.82 22.63 -37.50
N ALA A 147 45.15 22.65 -37.25
CA ALA A 147 45.72 23.39 -36.11
C ALA A 147 45.43 24.90 -36.21
N PHE A 148 45.55 25.47 -37.41
CA PHE A 148 45.17 26.85 -37.68
C PHE A 148 43.67 27.10 -37.42
N HIS A 149 42.77 26.33 -38.04
CA HIS A 149 41.33 26.52 -37.88
C HIS A 149 40.86 26.40 -36.43
N ARG A 150 41.40 25.41 -35.69
CA ARG A 150 41.08 25.21 -34.27
C ARG A 150 41.59 26.35 -33.40
N SER A 151 42.75 26.93 -33.70
CA SER A 151 43.25 28.12 -32.99
C SER A 151 42.34 29.34 -33.20
N ILE A 152 41.85 29.57 -34.42
CA ILE A 152 40.92 30.66 -34.73
C ILE A 152 39.58 30.48 -34.01
N GLN A 153 39.03 29.27 -33.99
CA GLN A 153 37.81 28.95 -33.25
C GLN A 153 38.00 29.22 -31.74
N ALA A 154 39.12 28.75 -31.17
CA ALA A 154 39.43 28.98 -29.76
C ALA A 154 39.56 30.48 -29.43
N TYR A 155 40.11 31.30 -30.33
CA TYR A 155 40.11 32.75 -30.18
C TYR A 155 38.69 33.31 -30.17
N GLN A 156 37.84 32.92 -31.13
CA GLN A 156 36.46 33.42 -31.19
C GLN A 156 35.68 33.09 -29.92
N ASP A 157 35.80 31.85 -29.43
CA ASP A 157 35.11 31.40 -28.22
C ASP A 157 35.64 32.12 -26.96
N SER A 158 36.96 32.32 -26.88
CA SER A 158 37.61 32.97 -25.72
C SER A 158 37.41 34.49 -25.70
N PHE A 159 37.16 35.13 -26.85
CA PHE A 159 36.92 36.58 -26.94
C PHE A 159 35.42 36.95 -27.09
N ALA A 160 34.51 35.98 -26.99
CA ALA A 160 33.07 36.21 -27.11
C ALA A 160 32.46 36.89 -25.88
N GLY A 161 33.05 36.73 -24.69
CA GLY A 161 32.60 37.34 -23.44
C GLY A 161 33.24 38.71 -23.18
N LYS A 162 32.44 39.76 -22.93
CA LYS A 162 32.94 41.12 -22.64
C LYS A 162 33.56 41.29 -21.23
N GLU A 163 33.49 40.27 -20.37
CA GLU A 163 33.89 40.36 -18.95
C GLU A 163 35.01 39.38 -18.54
N ASP A 164 35.59 38.60 -19.46
CA ASP A 164 36.62 37.62 -19.12
C ASP A 164 38.00 38.27 -18.91
N LEU A 165 38.44 38.34 -17.64
CA LEU A 165 39.81 38.73 -17.28
C LEU A 165 40.77 37.58 -17.63
N LEU A 166 41.36 37.66 -18.81
CA LEU A 166 42.21 36.63 -19.36
C LEU A 166 43.69 36.87 -18.98
N VAL A 167 44.20 36.09 -18.02
CA VAL A 167 45.63 36.12 -17.63
C VAL A 167 46.37 35.03 -18.40
N ILE A 168 47.03 35.40 -19.50
CA ILE A 168 47.83 34.47 -20.32
C ILE A 168 49.20 35.07 -20.55
N ASP A 169 50.22 34.23 -20.50
CA ASP A 169 51.55 34.57 -20.96
C ASP A 169 51.52 34.92 -22.47
N PRO A 170 51.98 36.13 -22.87
CA PRO A 170 52.08 36.52 -24.26
C PRO A 170 52.91 35.56 -25.11
N GLU A 171 53.85 34.78 -24.56
CA GLU A 171 54.67 33.81 -25.30
C GLU A 171 54.03 32.42 -25.45
N SER A 172 52.81 32.23 -24.96
CA SER A 172 52.09 30.95 -25.07
C SER A 172 51.87 30.50 -26.52
N ASP A 173 51.96 29.18 -26.77
CA ASP A 173 51.58 28.51 -28.02
C ASP A 173 50.15 28.85 -28.46
N PHE A 174 49.31 29.33 -27.52
CA PHE A 174 47.97 29.83 -27.80
C PHE A 174 47.97 30.91 -28.88
N PHE A 175 48.93 31.85 -28.90
CA PHE A 175 48.97 32.98 -29.84
C PHE A 175 49.83 32.74 -31.10
N ARG A 176 50.32 31.52 -31.32
CA ARG A 176 51.25 31.18 -32.41
C ARG A 176 50.75 31.69 -33.78
N TYR A 177 49.50 31.39 -34.11
CA TYR A 177 48.89 31.79 -35.39
C TYR A 177 48.37 33.24 -35.41
N LEU A 178 48.30 33.93 -34.26
CA LEU A 178 47.94 35.35 -34.19
C LEU A 178 49.17 36.24 -34.49
N LYS A 179 50.36 35.77 -34.09
CA LYS A 179 51.63 36.47 -34.28
C LYS A 179 52.27 36.21 -35.64
N ASP A 180 52.15 34.98 -36.16
CA ASP A 180 52.65 34.60 -37.48
C ASP A 180 51.57 33.79 -38.25
N PRO A 181 51.13 34.25 -39.44
CA PRO A 181 50.15 33.53 -40.25
C PRO A 181 50.63 32.16 -40.76
N THR A 182 51.93 31.85 -40.67
CA THR A 182 52.51 30.54 -41.00
C THR A 182 52.74 29.64 -39.77
N GLY A 183 52.42 30.11 -38.56
CA GLY A 183 52.50 29.31 -37.34
C GLY A 183 53.91 28.96 -36.88
N LYS A 184 54.92 29.73 -37.28
CA LYS A 184 56.33 29.55 -36.90
C LYS A 184 56.80 30.57 -35.87
#